data_AF-A0A497SMP7-F1
#
_entry.id   AF-A0A497SMP7-F1
#
_cell.length_a   1.000
_cell.length_b   1.000
_cell.length_c   1.000
_cell.angle_alpha   90.00
_cell.angle_beta   90.00
_cell.angle_gamma   90.00
#
_symmetry.space_group_name_H-M   'P 1'
#
loop_
_entity.id
_entity.type
_entity.pdbx_description
1 polymer ?
#
loop_
_entity_poly.entity_id
_entity_poly.type
_entity_poly.pdbx_seq_one_letter_code
_entity_poly.pdbx_strand_id
1 'polypeptide(L)'
;MSNLSIYATQFDSNSKSLTEFEDSLSFFRDNQAIRKDTDVAARLQKILDVLHPITEDLQGRFSSNIHISETTISDILYEWHNQEWPTYKQKLMQLVKKLQEEQIQLLTEDFVLLNDVADALDSECQGLFKRMRGGK
;
A
#
# COMPACT_ATOMS: atom_id res chain seq x y z
N MET A 1 -24.04 -18.37 5.20
CA MET A 1 -23.63 -17.31 6.15
C MET A 1 -22.15 -16.96 5.94
N SER A 2 -21.64 -16.91 4.70
CA SER A 2 -20.18 -17.09 4.51
C SER A 2 -19.45 -15.95 3.79
N ASN A 3 -20.13 -14.98 3.18
CA ASN A 3 -19.44 -13.91 2.45
C ASN A 3 -19.29 -12.63 3.28
N LEU A 4 -20.29 -12.28 4.09
CA LEU A 4 -20.24 -11.07 4.92
C LEU A 4 -19.13 -11.11 5.97
N SER A 5 -18.84 -12.28 6.56
CA SER A 5 -17.75 -12.43 7.54
C SER A 5 -16.37 -12.29 6.89
N ILE A 6 -16.21 -12.74 5.64
CA ILE A 6 -14.96 -12.59 4.88
C ILE A 6 -14.75 -11.11 4.55
N TYR A 7 -15.77 -10.42 4.03
CA TYR A 7 -15.68 -9.00 3.72
C TYR A 7 -15.46 -8.13 4.96
N ALA A 8 -16.10 -8.45 6.09
CA ALA A 8 -15.87 -7.74 7.35
C ALA A 8 -14.43 -7.93 7.87
N THR A 9 -13.87 -9.13 7.73
CA THR A 9 -12.49 -9.44 8.16
C THR A 9 -11.47 -8.73 7.26
N GLN A 10 -11.69 -8.73 5.95
CA GLN A 10 -10.85 -8.00 4.99
C GLN A 10 -10.94 -6.49 5.20
N PHE A 11 -12.14 -5.95 5.43
CA PHE A 11 -12.35 -4.53 5.70
C PHE A 11 -11.67 -4.07 7.00
N ASP A 12 -11.81 -4.82 8.09
CA ASP A 12 -11.14 -4.52 9.36
C ASP A 12 -9.62 -4.54 9.19
N SER A 13 -9.10 -5.54 8.47
CA SER A 13 -7.68 -5.65 8.16
C SER A 13 -7.19 -4.49 7.29
N ASN A 14 -7.90 -4.13 6.22
CA ASN A 14 -7.49 -3.07 5.30
C ASN A 14 -7.58 -1.68 5.94
N SER A 15 -8.63 -1.41 6.72
CA SER A 15 -8.78 -0.13 7.44
C SER A 15 -7.70 0.07 8.51
N LYS A 16 -7.32 -1.01 9.21
CA LYS A 16 -6.21 -0.99 10.16
C LYS A 16 -4.87 -0.79 9.45
N SER A 17 -4.64 -1.49 8.34
CA SER A 17 -3.43 -1.32 7.52
C SER A 17 -3.31 0.09 6.95
N LEU A 18 -4.41 0.70 6.47
CA LEU A 18 -4.43 2.09 6.00
C LEU A 18 -4.08 3.07 7.13
N THR A 19 -4.72 2.92 8.29
CA THR A 19 -4.46 3.81 9.44
C THR A 19 -3.01 3.70 9.91
N GLU A 20 -2.49 2.48 10.04
CA GLU A 20 -1.10 2.25 10.45
C GLU A 20 -0.08 2.74 9.41
N PHE A 21 -0.45 2.71 8.13
CA PHE A 21 0.35 3.24 7.03
C PHE A 21 0.38 4.76 7.05
N GLU A 22 -0.78 5.43 7.13
CA GLU A 22 -0.89 6.89 7.18
C GLU A 22 -0.18 7.48 8.40
N ASP A 23 -0.36 6.86 9.58
CA ASP A 23 0.34 7.25 10.82
C ASP A 23 1.86 7.16 10.68
N SER A 24 2.34 6.12 9.97
CA SER A 24 3.76 5.93 9.71
C SER A 24 4.26 6.96 8.70
N LEU A 25 3.52 7.20 7.62
CA LEU A 25 3.84 8.18 6.59
C LEU A 25 3.92 9.61 7.15
N SER A 26 2.94 10.02 7.97
CA SER A 26 2.96 11.34 8.62
C SER A 26 4.21 11.52 9.49
N PHE A 27 4.60 10.49 10.24
CA PHE A 27 5.80 10.53 11.05
C PHE A 27 7.07 10.78 10.23
N PHE A 28 7.24 10.13 9.06
CA PHE A 28 8.39 10.34 8.19
C PHE A 28 8.36 11.69 7.47
N ARG A 29 7.18 12.19 7.12
CA ARG A 29 7.03 13.52 6.50
C ARG A 29 7.48 14.62 7.44
N ASP A 30 7.15 14.50 8.72
CA ASP A 30 7.47 15.50 9.74
C ASP A 30 8.93 15.39 10.23
N ASN A 31 9.61 14.27 9.94
CA ASN A 31 10.99 13.98 10.34
C ASN A 31 11.85 13.57 9.12
N GLN A 32 12.30 14.53 8.30
CA GLN A 32 13.02 14.25 7.04
C GLN A 32 14.41 13.60 7.20
N ALA A 33 15.00 13.59 8.40
CA ALA A 33 16.28 12.94 8.67
C ALA A 33 16.18 12.11 9.95
N ILE A 34 16.03 10.79 9.80
CA ILE A 34 15.79 9.88 10.92
C ILE A 34 16.98 8.94 11.08
N ARG A 35 17.62 8.99 12.24
CA ARG A 35 18.57 7.95 12.67
C ARG A 35 17.72 6.71 13.01
N LYS A 36 18.00 5.55 12.40
CA LYS A 36 17.27 4.31 12.70
C LYS A 36 17.37 3.97 14.19
N ASP A 37 16.33 4.33 14.94
CA ASP A 37 16.06 3.80 16.27
C ASP A 37 14.94 2.75 16.17
N THR A 38 14.71 1.99 17.23
CA THR A 38 13.74 0.89 17.32
C THR A 38 12.33 1.32 16.89
N ASP A 39 11.91 2.53 17.26
CA ASP A 39 10.61 3.10 16.88
C ASP A 39 10.51 3.40 15.37
N VAL A 40 11.62 3.80 14.76
CA VAL A 40 11.71 4.11 13.33
C VAL A 40 11.65 2.83 12.52
N ALA A 41 12.36 1.79 12.98
CA ALA A 41 12.30 0.46 12.38
C ALA A 41 10.88 -0.12 12.42
N ALA A 42 10.16 0.04 13.54
CA ALA A 42 8.78 -0.40 13.67
C ALA A 42 7.83 0.32 12.69
N ARG A 43 7.99 1.63 12.50
CA ARG A 43 7.18 2.42 11.54
C ARG A 43 7.53 2.13 10.08
N LEU A 44 8.80 1.90 9.78
CA LEU A 44 9.23 1.43 8.45
C LEU A 44 8.64 0.07 8.14
N GLN A 45 8.60 -0.84 9.13
CA GLN A 45 8.02 -2.15 8.95
C GLN A 45 6.54 -2.06 8.57
N LYS A 46 5.77 -1.17 9.21
CA LYS A 46 4.36 -0.92 8.85
C LYS A 46 4.18 -0.46 7.40
N ILE A 47 5.07 0.41 6.91
CA ILE A 47 5.06 0.84 5.50
C ILE A 47 5.41 -0.34 4.58
N LEU A 48 6.41 -1.14 4.95
CA LEU A 48 6.84 -2.30 4.18
C LEU A 48 5.78 -3.41 4.14
N ASP A 49 5.04 -3.62 5.23
CA ASP A 49 3.96 -4.62 5.31
C ASP A 49 2.85 -4.34 4.28
N VAL A 50 2.66 -3.06 3.91
CA VAL A 50 1.74 -2.64 2.85
C VAL A 50 2.38 -2.71 1.47
N LEU A 51 3.62 -2.22 1.32
CA LEU A 51 4.27 -2.15 0.00
C LEU A 51 4.75 -3.50 -0.53
N HIS A 52 5.14 -4.43 0.33
CA HIS A 52 5.59 -5.77 -0.05
C HIS A 52 4.54 -6.53 -0.86
N PRO A 53 3.31 -6.75 -0.37
CA PRO A 53 2.30 -7.49 -1.13
C PRO A 53 1.97 -6.82 -2.46
N ILE A 54 1.92 -5.48 -2.51
CA ILE A 54 1.72 -4.73 -3.77
C ILE A 54 2.86 -5.00 -4.74
N THR A 55 4.12 -4.89 -4.31
CA THR A 55 5.26 -5.10 -5.20
C THR A 55 5.46 -6.55 -5.61
N GLU A 56 5.07 -7.52 -4.79
CA GLU A 56 5.04 -8.95 -5.14
C GLU A 56 3.96 -9.25 -6.19
N ASP A 57 2.78 -8.65 -6.06
CA ASP A 57 1.69 -8.73 -7.04
C ASP A 57 2.14 -8.13 -8.38
N LEU A 58 2.75 -6.93 -8.35
CA LEU A 58 3.32 -6.29 -9.54
C LEU A 58 4.40 -7.14 -10.20
N GLN A 59 5.19 -7.92 -9.45
CA GLN A 59 6.21 -8.81 -10.01
C GLN A 59 5.63 -10.11 -10.58
N GLY A 60 4.32 -10.33 -10.47
CA GLY A 60 3.69 -11.59 -10.84
C GLY A 60 4.17 -12.76 -9.99
N ARG A 61 4.64 -12.50 -8.76
CA ARG A 61 5.11 -13.51 -7.81
C ARG A 61 3.99 -14.09 -6.96
N PHE A 62 2.82 -13.45 -6.96
CA PHE A 62 1.59 -14.07 -6.47
C PHE A 62 1.18 -15.19 -7.42
N SER A 63 1.20 -16.43 -6.91
CA SER A 63 0.70 -17.56 -7.68
C SER A 63 -0.80 -17.38 -7.90
N SER A 64 -1.17 -17.32 -9.16
CA SER A 64 -2.52 -17.23 -9.70
C SER A 64 -3.52 -18.07 -8.91
N ASN A 65 -4.26 -17.48 -7.97
CA ASN A 65 -5.41 -18.17 -7.37
C ASN A 65 -6.49 -17.30 -6.72
N ILE A 66 -6.54 -16.00 -6.98
CA ILE A 66 -7.75 -15.19 -6.67
C ILE A 66 -8.19 -14.50 -7.96
N HIS A 67 -8.83 -15.30 -8.82
CA HIS A 67 -9.52 -14.82 -10.01
C HIS A 67 -10.97 -14.49 -9.63
N ILE A 68 -11.18 -13.40 -8.89
CA ILE A 68 -12.49 -12.76 -8.74
C ILE A 68 -12.25 -11.26 -8.59
N SER A 69 -12.38 -10.49 -9.68
CA SER A 69 -12.86 -9.09 -9.74
C SER A 69 -12.71 -8.22 -8.47
N GLU A 70 -11.55 -8.20 -7.85
CA GLU A 70 -11.17 -7.24 -6.83
C GLU A 70 -10.29 -6.24 -7.56
N THR A 71 -10.76 -5.00 -7.71
CA THR A 71 -9.87 -3.90 -8.10
C THR A 71 -8.78 -3.85 -7.04
N THR A 72 -7.63 -4.42 -7.34
CA THR A 72 -6.50 -4.46 -6.41
C THR A 72 -5.88 -3.07 -6.37
N ILE A 73 -5.12 -2.78 -5.31
CA ILE A 73 -4.33 -1.53 -5.23
C ILE A 73 -3.45 -1.39 -6.48
N SER A 74 -2.89 -2.50 -6.98
CA SER A 74 -2.12 -2.53 -8.24
C SER A 74 -2.92 -2.09 -9.46
N ASP A 75 -4.19 -2.51 -9.57
CA ASP A 75 -5.07 -2.09 -10.67
C ASP A 75 -5.41 -0.60 -10.59
N ILE A 76 -5.67 -0.08 -9.39
CA ILE A 76 -5.93 1.35 -9.16
C ILE A 76 -4.71 2.18 -9.57
N LEU A 77 -3.52 1.78 -9.11
CA LEU A 77 -2.26 2.44 -9.47
C LEU A 77 -1.96 2.34 -10.96
N TYR A 78 -2.27 1.20 -11.59
CA TYR A 78 -2.14 1.02 -13.03
C TYR A 78 -3.04 1.99 -13.80
N GLU A 79 -4.29 2.16 -13.39
CA GLU A 79 -5.23 3.10 -14.02
C GLU A 79 -4.74 4.55 -13.91
N TRP A 80 -4.21 4.95 -12.75
CA TRP A 80 -3.72 6.32 -12.52
C TRP A 80 -2.43 6.63 -13.28
N HIS A 81 -1.54 5.65 -13.42
CA HIS A 81 -0.21 5.83 -14.01
C HIS A 81 -0.01 5.09 -15.34
N ASN A 82 -1.08 4.69 -16.04
CA ASN A 82 -1.01 3.82 -17.22
C ASN A 82 0.01 4.28 -18.28
N GLN A 83 0.07 5.58 -18.56
CA GLN A 83 0.98 6.16 -19.56
C GLN A 83 2.46 5.98 -19.23
N GLU A 84 2.80 5.90 -17.94
CA GLU A 84 4.16 5.81 -17.42
C GLU A 84 4.35 4.60 -16.50
N TRP A 85 3.48 3.60 -16.65
CA TRP A 85 3.39 2.44 -15.77
C TRP A 85 4.71 1.67 -15.59
N PRO A 86 5.49 1.38 -16.66
CA PRO A 86 6.77 0.70 -16.48
C PRO A 86 7.73 1.48 -15.57
N THR A 87 7.77 2.81 -15.74
CA THR A 87 8.59 3.71 -14.94
C THR A 87 8.08 3.80 -13.51
N TYR A 88 6.77 3.96 -13.35
CA TYR A 88 6.11 4.02 -12.03
C TYR A 88 6.39 2.76 -11.21
N LYS A 89 6.17 1.58 -11.80
CA LYS A 89 6.46 0.28 -11.19
C LYS A 89 7.92 0.16 -10.78
N GLN A 90 8.86 0.61 -11.63
CA GLN A 90 10.28 0.60 -11.28
C GLN A 90 10.59 1.50 -10.08
N LYS A 91 10.02 2.72 -10.04
CA LYS A 91 10.18 3.65 -8.92
C LYS A 91 9.63 3.08 -7.62
N LEU A 92 8.44 2.47 -7.65
CA LEU A 92 7.85 1.82 -6.47
C LEU A 92 8.71 0.67 -5.96
N MET A 93 9.27 -0.15 -6.86
CA MET A 93 10.21 -1.22 -6.49
C MET A 93 11.52 -0.67 -5.91
N GLN A 94 12.03 0.45 -6.43
CA GLN A 94 13.21 1.12 -5.89
C GLN A 94 12.94 1.70 -4.50
N LEU A 95 11.76 2.29 -4.30
CA LEU A 95 11.32 2.79 -3.00
C LEU A 95 11.30 1.68 -1.94
N VAL A 96 10.73 0.51 -2.26
CA VAL A 96 10.73 -0.63 -1.32
C VAL A 96 12.15 -1.06 -0.95
N LYS A 97 13.06 -1.14 -1.92
CA LYS A 97 14.47 -1.46 -1.63
C LYS A 97 15.12 -0.41 -0.74
N LYS A 98 14.87 0.87 -1.04
CA LYS A 98 15.38 2.01 -0.28
C LYS A 98 14.89 2.00 1.17
N LEU A 99 13.64 1.63 1.40
CA LEU A 99 13.06 1.49 2.75
C LEU A 99 13.67 0.32 3.56
N GLN A 100 14.29 -0.66 2.88
CA GLN A 100 15.00 -1.76 3.53
C GLN A 100 16.46 -1.42 3.89
N GLU A 101 17.04 -0.37 3.32
CA GLU A 101 18.43 0.03 3.59
C GLU A 101 18.62 0.54 5.03
N GLU A 102 19.80 0.31 5.62
CA GLU A 102 20.12 0.74 7.00
C GLU A 102 20.08 2.26 7.20
N GLN A 103 20.33 3.04 6.14
CA GLN A 103 20.19 4.50 6.15
C GLN A 103 19.20 4.89 5.07
N ILE A 104 18.13 5.57 5.45
CA ILE A 104 17.04 5.92 4.55
C ILE A 104 17.00 7.43 4.43
N GLN A 105 17.09 7.92 3.21
CA GLN A 105 16.89 9.34 2.88
C GLN A 105 15.70 9.47 1.94
N LEU A 106 14.50 9.69 2.49
CA LEU A 106 13.30 9.90 1.68
C LEU A 106 13.32 11.29 1.04
N LEU A 107 13.10 11.32 -0.27
CA LEU A 107 12.95 12.52 -1.08
C LEU A 107 11.47 12.81 -1.32
N THR A 108 11.15 14.02 -1.78
CA THR A 108 9.77 14.41 -2.12
C THR A 108 9.09 13.42 -3.08
N GLU A 109 9.84 12.88 -4.05
CA GLU A 109 9.31 11.88 -4.98
C GLU A 109 8.93 10.55 -4.32
N ASP A 110 9.61 10.16 -3.25
CA ASP A 110 9.26 8.96 -2.49
C ASP A 110 7.93 9.15 -1.76
N PHE A 111 7.69 10.35 -1.22
CA PHE A 111 6.42 10.68 -0.59
C PHE A 111 5.27 10.75 -1.58
N VAL A 112 5.51 11.13 -2.85
CA VAL A 112 4.48 11.05 -3.89
C VAL A 112 4.04 9.60 -4.08
N LEU A 113 4.99 8.67 -4.26
CA LEU A 113 4.68 7.25 -4.41
C LEU A 113 3.98 6.67 -3.18
N LEU A 114 4.39 7.06 -1.98
CA LEU A 114 3.74 6.63 -0.73
C LEU A 114 2.30 7.17 -0.61
N ASN A 115 2.06 8.41 -1.02
CA ASN A 115 0.73 9.00 -1.01
C ASN A 115 -0.17 8.35 -2.07
N ASP A 116 0.34 8.07 -3.27
CA ASP A 116 -0.43 7.35 -4.29
C ASP A 116 -0.89 5.97 -3.76
N VAL A 117 -0.03 5.27 -3.00
CA VAL A 117 -0.39 4.01 -2.34
C VAL A 117 -1.44 4.21 -1.25
N ALA A 118 -1.33 5.27 -0.42
CA ALA A 118 -2.34 5.60 0.58
C ALA A 118 -3.70 5.90 -0.07
N ASP A 119 -3.72 6.71 -1.12
CA ASP A 119 -4.93 7.08 -1.85
C ASP A 119 -5.56 5.85 -2.55
N ALA A 120 -4.73 4.95 -3.06
CA ALA A 120 -5.19 3.70 -3.66
C ALA A 120 -5.77 2.74 -2.61
N LEU A 121 -5.17 2.66 -1.41
CA LEU A 121 -5.72 1.94 -0.26
C LEU A 121 -7.06 2.51 0.20
N ASP A 122 -7.17 3.84 0.31
CA ASP A 122 -8.43 4.49 0.67
C ASP A 122 -9.51 4.22 -0.39
N SER A 123 -9.15 4.33 -1.68
CA SER A 123 -10.04 4.00 -2.80
C SER A 123 -10.53 2.55 -2.76
N GLU A 124 -9.64 1.61 -2.41
CA GLU A 124 -9.97 0.19 -2.22
C GLU A 124 -10.91 -0.01 -1.03
N CYS A 125 -10.64 0.62 0.12
CA CYS A 125 -11.50 0.62 1.30
C CYS A 125 -12.90 1.19 1.02
N GLN A 126 -12.98 2.30 0.29
CA GLN A 126 -14.25 2.90 -0.16
C GLN A 126 -14.99 1.97 -1.13
N GLY A 127 -14.26 1.29 -2.02
CA GLY A 127 -14.79 0.28 -2.93
C GLY A 127 -15.42 -0.90 -2.17
N LEU A 128 -14.72 -1.43 -1.17
CA LEU A 128 -15.24 -2.47 -0.27
C LEU A 128 -16.50 -1.99 0.47
N PHE A 129 -16.49 -0.78 1.02
CA PHE A 129 -17.65 -0.21 1.71
C PHE A 129 -18.88 -0.10 0.79
N LYS A 130 -18.69 0.34 -0.46
CA LYS A 130 -19.76 0.39 -1.46
C LYS A 130 -20.31 -0.99 -1.80
N ARG A 131 -19.45 -2.01 -1.95
CA ARG A 131 -19.86 -3.40 -2.22
C ARG A 131 -20.65 -3.98 -1.04
N MET A 132 -20.24 -3.71 0.20
CA MET A 132 -20.99 -4.13 1.40
C MET A 132 -22.37 -3.48 1.51
N ARG A 133 -22.50 -2.20 1.13
CA ARG A 133 -23.79 -1.49 1.12
C ARG A 133 -24.68 -1.81 -0.08
N GLY A 134 -24.07 -2.13 -1.23
CA GLY A 134 -24.75 -2.40 -2.51
C GLY A 134 -25.19 -3.85 -2.71
N GLY A 135 -24.72 -4.78 -1.86
CA GLY A 135 -25.19 -6.17 -1.83
C GLY A 135 -26.59 -6.30 -1.22
N LYS A 136 -27.61 -5.87 -1.97
CA LYS A 136 -29.02 -6.19 -1.74
C LYS A 136 -29.55 -7.04 -2.89
#